data_AF-A0A1G1E2X4-F1
#
_entry.id   AF-A0A1G1E2X4-F1
#
_cell.length_a   1.000
_cell.length_b   1.000
_cell.length_c   1.000
_cell.angle_alpha   90.00
_cell.angle_beta   90.00
_cell.angle_gamma   90.00
#
_symmetry.space_group_name_H-M   'P 1'
#
loop_
_entity.id
_entity.type
_entity.pdbx_description
1 polymer ?
#
loop_
_entity_poly.entity_id
_entity_poly.type
_entity_poly.pdbx_seq_one_letter_code
_entity_poly.pdbx_strand_id
1 'polypeptide(L)' 'MTVKTESLPDIKILKSEVVETIAKNLGVTKTAFFLRETMSQKTDYLKIKEGLFGKKTAAQLYREISEWKKKI' A
#
# COMPACT_ATOMS: atom_id res chain seq x y z
N MET A 1 -26.42 11.68 12.46
CA MET A 1 -25.99 10.93 11.25
C MET A 1 -24.82 10.04 11.65
N THR A 2 -25.04 8.73 11.79
CA THR A 2 -23.99 7.77 12.15
C THR A 2 -23.20 7.41 10.89
N VAL A 3 -21.97 7.90 10.80
CA VAL A 3 -21.04 7.52 9.73
C VAL A 3 -20.74 6.03 9.95
N LYS A 4 -21.28 5.15 9.10
CA LYS A 4 -20.84 3.76 9.02
C LYS A 4 -19.39 3.78 8.53
N THR A 5 -18.45 3.80 9.46
CA THR A 5 -17.07 3.43 9.16
C THR A 5 -17.09 1.95 8.82
N GLU A 6 -17.15 1.61 7.53
CA GLU A 6 -16.78 0.28 7.08
C GLU A 6 -15.46 -0.06 7.75
N SER A 7 -15.43 -1.15 8.51
CA SER A 7 -14.27 -1.53 9.31
C SER A 7 -13.03 -1.51 8.42
N LEU A 8 -12.03 -0.72 8.81
CA LEU A 8 -10.77 -0.67 8.09
C LEU A 8 -10.22 -2.10 7.94
N PRO A 9 -9.77 -2.50 6.74
CA PRO A 9 -9.22 -3.82 6.53
C PRO A 9 -8.05 -4.08 7.48
N ASP A 10 -7.95 -5.32 7.99
CA ASP A 10 -6.87 -5.71 8.89
C ASP A 10 -5.53 -5.47 8.19
N ILE A 11 -4.67 -4.68 8.83
CA ILE A 11 -3.37 -4.32 8.29
C ILE A 11 -2.46 -5.53 8.02
N LYS A 12 -2.70 -6.66 8.71
CA LYS A 12 -2.00 -7.92 8.46
C LYS A 12 -2.40 -8.53 7.12
N ILE A 13 -3.69 -8.49 6.79
CA ILE A 13 -4.22 -8.98 5.51
C ILE A 13 -3.65 -8.13 4.38
N LEU A 14 -3.72 -6.81 4.54
CA LEU A 14 -3.18 -5.84 3.58
C LEU A 14 -1.68 -6.04 3.31
N LYS A 15 -0.88 -6.26 4.34
CA LYS A 15 0.55 -6.55 4.18
C LYS A 15 0.79 -7.86 3.41
N SER A 16 -0.01 -8.88 3.68
CA SER A 16 0.09 -10.17 2.98
C SER A 16 -0.24 -10.02 1.49
N GLU A 17 -1.33 -9.34 1.16
CA GLU A 17 -1.76 -9.09 -0.23
C GLU A 17 -0.71 -8.30 -1.03
N VAL A 18 -0.06 -7.32 -0.40
CA VAL A 18 1.01 -6.55 -1.04
C VAL A 18 2.22 -7.44 -1.33
N VAL A 19 2.67 -8.23 -0.36
CA VAL A 19 3.80 -9.15 -0.56
C VAL A 19 3.49 -10.18 -1.64
N GLU A 20 2.27 -10.72 -1.65
CA GLU A 20 1.82 -11.68 -2.65
C GLU A 20 1.75 -11.06 -4.06
N THR A 21 1.26 -9.83 -4.18
CA THR A 21 1.24 -9.08 -5.44
C THR A 21 2.65 -8.83 -5.98
N ILE A 22 3.59 -8.48 -5.10
CA ILE A 22 5.01 -8.29 -5.47
C ILE A 22 5.60 -9.62 -5.92
N ALA A 23 5.38 -10.70 -5.16
CA ALA A 23 5.85 -12.05 -5.49
C ALA A 23 5.33 -12.55 -6.84
N LYS A 24 4.05 -12.30 -7.13
CA LYS A 24 3.41 -12.69 -8.40
C LYS A 24 4.00 -11.95 -9.60
N ASN A 25 4.35 -10.67 -9.44
CA ASN A 25 4.87 -9.84 -10.53
C ASN A 25 6.39 -9.95 -10.73
N LEU A 26 7.16 -10.15 -9.66
CA LEU A 26 8.63 -10.16 -9.71
C LEU A 26 9.23 -11.56 -9.63
N GLY A 27 8.46 -12.55 -9.18
CA GLY A 27 8.96 -13.86 -8.78
C GLY A 27 9.55 -13.84 -7.36
N VAL A 28 9.61 -15.02 -6.74
CA VAL A 28 9.95 -15.20 -5.31
C VAL A 28 11.35 -14.68 -4.99
N THR A 29 12.34 -14.98 -5.83
CA THR A 29 13.74 -14.57 -5.62
C THR A 29 13.91 -13.06 -5.62
N LYS A 30 13.39 -12.36 -6.65
CA LYS A 30 13.50 -10.90 -6.75
C LYS A 30 12.74 -10.20 -5.63
N THR A 31 11.61 -10.78 -5.22
CA THR A 31 10.82 -10.28 -4.09
C THR A 31 11.58 -10.41 -2.78
N ALA A 32 12.24 -11.53 -2.53
CA ALA A 32 13.06 -11.72 -1.33
C ALA A 32 14.20 -10.69 -1.25
N PHE A 33 14.91 -10.45 -2.36
CA PHE A 33 15.93 -9.41 -2.42
C PHE A 33 15.33 -8.01 -2.24
N PHE A 34 14.24 -7.68 -2.92
CA PHE A 34 13.57 -6.37 -2.79
C PHE A 34 13.12 -6.10 -1.36
N LEU A 35 12.47 -7.07 -0.71
CA LEU A 35 12.02 -6.93 0.68
C LEU A 35 13.21 -6.79 1.62
N ARG A 36 14.27 -7.60 1.45
CA ARG A 36 15.50 -7.47 2.23
C ARG A 36 16.12 -6.09 2.09
N GLU A 37 16.33 -5.60 0.88
CA GLU A 37 17.02 -4.32 0.66
C GLU A 37 16.14 -3.11 1.05
N THR A 38 14.82 -3.21 0.86
CA THR A 38 13.91 -2.06 1.06
C THR A 38 13.33 -2.01 2.48
N MET A 39 13.08 -3.16 3.11
CA MET A 39 12.47 -3.25 4.45
C MET A 39 13.50 -3.44 5.58
N SER A 40 14.73 -3.89 5.28
CA SER A 40 15.80 -3.99 6.29
C SER A 40 16.52 -2.65 6.51
N GLN A 41 16.38 -1.71 5.58
CA GLN A 41 16.94 -0.37 5.73
C GLN A 41 16.03 0.53 6.58
N LYS A 42 16.60 1.56 7.23
CA LYS A 42 15.81 2.67 7.80
C LYS A 42 15.13 3.39 6.64
N THR A 43 13.99 2.88 6.22
CA THR A 43 13.20 3.45 5.15
C THR A 43 12.71 4.82 5.61
N ASP A 44 13.13 5.88 4.93
CA ASP A 44 12.62 7.23 5.21
C ASP A 44 11.16 7.29 4.76
N TYR A 45 10.27 6.93 5.69
CA TYR A 45 8.83 6.88 5.48
C TYR A 45 8.29 8.22 4.96
N LEU A 46 8.84 9.33 5.43
CA LEU A 46 8.46 10.66 4.98
C LEU A 46 8.84 10.88 3.52
N LYS A 47 10.08 10.55 3.13
CA LYS A 47 10.53 10.66 1.73
C LYS A 47 9.73 9.77 0.79
N ILE A 48 9.39 8.54 1.21
CA ILE A 48 8.57 7.64 0.40
C ILE A 48 7.13 8.14 0.29
N LYS A 49 6.53 8.55 1.41
CA LYS A 49 5.19 9.13 1.42
C LYS A 49 5.11 10.36 0.53
N GLU A 50 6.10 11.23 0.59
CA GLU A 50 6.20 12.44 -0.24
C GLU A 50 6.36 12.08 -1.72
N GLY A 51 7.20 11.10 -2.05
CA GLY A 51 7.38 10.63 -3.44
C GLY A 51 6.14 9.99 -4.04
N LEU A 52 5.40 9.21 -3.25
CA LEU A 52 4.19 8.51 -3.70
C LEU A 52 2.95 9.42 -3.74
N PHE A 53 2.82 10.31 -2.74
CA PHE A 53 1.57 10.99 -2.46
C PHE A 53 1.71 12.51 -2.30
N GLY A 54 2.92 13.08 -2.25
CA GLY A 54 3.13 14.52 -2.00
C GLY A 54 2.50 15.43 -3.06
N LYS A 55 2.31 14.92 -4.28
CA LYS A 55 1.59 15.64 -5.36
C LYS A 55 0.08 15.46 -5.34
N LYS A 56 -0.45 14.62 -4.45
CA LYS A 56 -1.88 14.27 -4.38
C LYS A 56 -2.49 14.85 -3.12
N THR A 57 -3.60 15.54 -3.28
CA THR A 57 -4.42 15.96 -2.15
C THR A 57 -5.11 14.77 -1.51
N ALA A 58 -5.46 14.90 -0.22
CA ALA A 58 -6.20 13.86 0.49
C ALA A 58 -7.52 13.48 -0.22
N ALA A 59 -8.19 14.44 -0.87
CA ALA A 59 -9.40 14.20 -1.64
C ALA A 59 -9.15 13.33 -2.88
N GLN A 60 -8.03 13.55 -3.58
CA GLN A 60 -7.65 12.72 -4.73
C GLN A 60 -7.30 11.29 -4.31
N LEU A 61 -6.55 11.13 -3.22
CA LEU A 61 -6.23 9.81 -2.67
C LEU A 61 -7.50 9.06 -2.25
N TYR A 62 -8.43 9.74 -1.56
CA TYR A 62 -9.70 9.15 -1.15
C TYR A 62 -10.55 8.70 -2.34
N ARG A 63 -10.60 9.52 -3.41
CA ARG A 63 -11.29 9.17 -4.65
C ARG A 63 -10.66 7.95 -5.31
N GLU A 64 -9.34 7.89 -5.42
CA GLU A 64 -8.63 6.74 -6.02
C GLU A 64 -8.88 5.44 -5.24
N ILE A 65 -8.81 5.49 -3.90
CA ILE A 65 -9.10 4.33 -3.04
C ILE A 65 -10.55 3.88 -3.21
N SER A 66 -11.49 4.82 -3.26
CA SER A 66 -12.91 4.52 -3.45
C SER A 66 -13.21 3.88 -4.80
N GLU A 67 -12.55 4.35 -5.87
CA GLU A 67 -12.69 3.78 -7.21
C GLU A 67 -12.04 2.40 -7.33
N TRP A 68 -10.91 2.18 -6.66
CA TRP A 68 -10.29 0.84 -6.59
C TRP A 68 -11.20 -0.16 -5.89
N LYS A 69 -11.83 0.24 -4.77
CA LYS A 69 -12.74 -0.63 -4.00
C LYS A 69 -14.02 -1.02 -4.76
N LYS A 70 -14.44 -0.22 -5.75
CA LYS A 70 -15.60 -0.54 -6.61
C LYS A 70 -15.28 -1.52 -7.75
N LYS A 71 -13.99 -1.72 -8.06
CA LYS A 71 -13.53 -2.60 -9.15
C LYS A 71 -13.20 -4.02 -8.69
N ILE A 72 -13.24 -4.26 -7.38
CA ILE A 72 -13.11 -5.56 -6.72
C ILE A 72 -14.51 -6.01 -6.32
#